data_AF-A0A6C0CK40-F1
#
_entry.id   AF-A0A6C0CK40-F1
#
_cell.length_a   1.000
_cell.length_b   1.000
_cell.length_c   1.000
_cell.angle_alpha   90.00
_cell.angle_beta   90.00
_cell.angle_gamma   90.00
#
_symmetry.space_group_name_H-M   'P 1'
#
loop_
_entity.id
_entity.type
_entity.pdbx_description
1 polymer ?
#
loop_
_entity_poly.entity_id
_entity_poly.type
_entity_poly.pdbx_seq_one_letter_code
_entity_poly.pdbx_strand_id
1 'polypeptide(L)'
;MDTLFNRKWEARKTQLVESLLKLNPHLNIKVAHAYMEHMNKLKNLEYNIFKLALDILEKSCRASGKPSQNLYILRLYNVCLLVAQKYLLDNPYNNSTWARYSPFQLNINRLNKFEVDLLETINWAIVA
;
A
#
# COMPACT_ATOMS: atom_id res chain seq x y z
N MET A 1 -7.86 4.83 -25.97
CA MET A 1 -7.54 4.22 -24.66
C MET A 1 -8.40 2.98 -24.51
N ASP A 2 -7.76 1.81 -24.42
CA ASP A 2 -8.42 0.50 -24.50
C ASP A 2 -9.42 0.23 -23.36
N THR A 3 -10.68 0.08 -23.74
CA THR A 3 -11.79 -0.30 -22.84
C THR A 3 -11.55 -1.60 -22.09
N LEU A 4 -10.72 -2.50 -22.63
CA LEU A 4 -10.39 -3.79 -22.04
C LEU A 4 -9.34 -3.70 -20.93
N PHE A 5 -8.35 -2.81 -21.07
CA PHE A 5 -7.35 -2.53 -20.04
C PHE A 5 -8.00 -1.90 -18.81
N ASN A 6 -8.87 -0.90 -19.04
CA ASN A 6 -9.63 -0.26 -17.96
C ASN A 6 -10.52 -1.25 -17.22
N ARG A 7 -11.22 -2.17 -17.92
CA ARG A 7 -12.06 -3.19 -17.27
C ARG A 7 -11.25 -4.15 -16.38
N LYS A 8 -10.06 -4.58 -16.83
CA LYS A 8 -9.19 -5.46 -16.02
C LYS A 8 -8.66 -4.75 -14.77
N TRP A 9 -8.29 -3.47 -14.89
CA TRP A 9 -7.86 -2.68 -13.75
C TRP A 9 -9.00 -2.47 -12.75
N GLU A 10 -10.20 -2.10 -13.19
CA GLU A 10 -11.34 -1.88 -12.31
C GLU A 10 -11.69 -3.14 -11.50
N ALA A 11 -11.72 -4.32 -12.14
CA ALA A 11 -11.97 -5.58 -11.43
C ALA A 11 -10.88 -5.89 -10.38
N ARG A 12 -9.60 -5.69 -10.74
CA ARG A 12 -8.46 -5.88 -9.83
C ARG A 12 -8.47 -4.88 -8.66
N LYS A 13 -8.83 -3.62 -8.94
CA LYS A 13 -8.98 -2.57 -7.93
C LYS A 13 -10.05 -2.93 -6.91
N THR A 14 -11.20 -3.44 -7.36
CA THR A 14 -12.27 -3.90 -6.47
C THR A 14 -11.78 -5.02 -5.55
N GLN A 15 -11.06 -6.02 -6.06
CA GLN A 15 -10.48 -7.09 -5.24
C GLN A 15 -9.51 -6.58 -4.17
N LEU A 16 -8.67 -5.59 -4.50
CA LEU A 16 -7.76 -4.96 -3.55
C LEU A 16 -8.52 -4.22 -2.44
N VAL A 17 -9.56 -3.47 -2.81
CA VAL A 17 -10.39 -2.72 -1.86
C VAL A 17 -11.15 -3.68 -0.93
N GLU A 18 -11.75 -4.73 -1.47
CA GLU A 18 -12.42 -5.76 -0.65
C GLU A 18 -11.46 -6.37 0.37
N SER A 19 -10.22 -6.63 -0.02
CA SER A 19 -9.22 -7.20 0.89
C SER A 19 -8.80 -6.21 1.97
N LEU A 20 -8.63 -4.92 1.63
CA LEU A 20 -8.43 -3.87 2.64
C LEU A 20 -9.60 -3.74 3.62
N LEU A 21 -10.83 -3.84 3.12
CA LEU A 21 -12.04 -3.80 3.96
C LEU A 21 -12.14 -5.01 4.89
N LYS A 22 -11.62 -6.17 4.50
CA LYS A 22 -11.51 -7.32 5.41
C LYS A 22 -10.56 -7.04 6.58
N LEU A 23 -9.48 -6.29 6.34
CA LEU A 23 -8.51 -5.91 7.39
C LEU A 23 -9.01 -4.76 8.26
N ASN A 24 -9.82 -3.86 7.70
CA ASN A 24 -10.50 -2.82 8.44
C ASN A 24 -11.91 -2.58 7.88
N PRO A 25 -12.93 -3.23 8.47
CA PRO A 25 -14.33 -3.11 8.03
C PRO A 25 -14.91 -1.70 8.15
N HIS A 26 -14.29 -0.83 8.95
CA HIS A 26 -14.74 0.54 9.15
C HIS A 26 -14.20 1.50 8.08
N LEU A 27 -13.25 1.06 7.25
CA LEU A 27 -12.69 1.88 6.18
C LEU A 27 -13.78 2.24 5.17
N ASN A 28 -13.89 3.53 4.84
CA ASN A 28 -14.85 3.98 3.85
C ASN A 28 -14.46 3.47 2.45
N ILE A 29 -15.33 2.70 1.81
CA ILE A 29 -15.09 2.09 0.50
C ILE A 29 -14.74 3.12 -0.59
N LYS A 30 -15.41 4.29 -0.61
CA LYS A 30 -15.12 5.34 -1.59
C LYS A 30 -13.72 5.92 -1.38
N VAL A 31 -13.30 6.07 -0.12
CA VAL A 31 -11.95 6.53 0.22
C VAL A 31 -10.90 5.50 -0.20
N ALA A 32 -11.14 4.21 0.03
CA ALA A 32 -10.23 3.15 -0.41
C ALA A 32 -10.07 3.11 -1.94
N HIS A 33 -11.16 3.20 -2.69
CA HIS A 33 -11.10 3.28 -4.15
C HIS A 33 -10.35 4.52 -4.65
N ALA A 34 -10.68 5.70 -4.10
CA ALA A 34 -10.02 6.95 -4.46
C ALA A 34 -8.51 6.90 -4.17
N TYR A 35 -8.12 6.29 -3.04
CA TYR A 35 -6.72 6.08 -2.69
C TYR A 35 -6.00 5.18 -3.70
N MET A 36 -6.57 4.02 -4.06
CA MET A 36 -5.99 3.11 -5.04
C MET A 36 -5.80 3.77 -6.40
N GLU A 37 -6.80 4.52 -6.86
CA GLU A 37 -6.76 5.22 -8.12
C GLU A 37 -5.72 6.34 -8.12
N HIS A 38 -5.62 7.09 -7.03
CA HIS A 38 -4.60 8.11 -6.84
C HIS A 38 -3.19 7.53 -6.92
N MET A 39 -2.94 6.42 -6.20
CA MET A 39 -1.62 5.77 -6.17
C MET A 39 -1.26 5.16 -7.53
N ASN A 40 -2.21 4.54 -8.23
CA ASN A 40 -1.96 3.99 -9.57
C ASN A 40 -1.63 5.10 -10.58
N LYS A 41 -2.37 6.21 -10.58
CA LYS A 41 -2.16 7.33 -11.51
C LYS A 41 -0.86 8.10 -11.26
N LEU A 42 -0.53 8.40 -10.00
CA LEU A 42 0.66 9.21 -9.70
C LEU A 42 1.98 8.49 -9.95
N LYS A 43 1.98 7.17 -9.86
CA LYS A 43 3.21 6.37 -9.73
C LYS A 43 3.31 5.25 -10.76
N ASN A 44 2.30 5.10 -11.62
CA ASN A 44 2.19 4.01 -12.57
C ASN A 44 2.44 2.64 -11.93
N LEU A 45 2.01 2.47 -10.67
CA LEU A 45 2.27 1.25 -9.94
C LEU A 45 1.47 0.11 -10.55
N GLU A 46 2.17 -0.99 -10.80
CA GLU A 46 1.55 -2.21 -11.29
C GLU A 46 0.74 -2.90 -10.20
N TYR A 47 -0.26 -3.67 -10.63
CA TYR A 47 -1.13 -4.45 -9.73
C TYR A 47 -0.34 -5.35 -8.75
N ASN A 48 0.78 -5.93 -9.19
CA ASN A 48 1.60 -6.81 -8.35
C ASN A 48 2.19 -6.08 -7.13
N ILE A 49 2.50 -4.78 -7.25
CA ILE A 49 2.97 -3.96 -6.13
C ILE A 49 1.85 -3.79 -5.10
N PHE A 50 0.64 -3.47 -5.54
CA PHE A 50 -0.52 -3.35 -4.64
C PHE A 50 -0.84 -4.67 -3.93
N LYS A 51 -0.73 -5.78 -4.65
CA LYS A 51 -0.97 -7.12 -4.11
C LYS A 51 0.08 -7.49 -3.06
N LEU A 52 1.37 -7.28 -3.34
CA LEU A 52 2.44 -7.55 -2.37
C LEU A 52 2.33 -6.62 -1.15
N ALA A 53 2.03 -5.34 -1.36
CA ALA A 53 1.82 -4.40 -0.26
C ALA A 53 0.67 -4.83 0.66
N LEU A 54 -0.37 -5.45 0.11
CA LEU A 54 -1.49 -5.96 0.88
C LEU A 54 -1.10 -7.19 1.71
N ASP A 55 -0.29 -8.09 1.15
CA ASP A 55 0.29 -9.23 1.88
C ASP A 55 1.17 -8.78 3.04
N ILE A 56 2.06 -7.80 2.80
CA ILE A 56 2.88 -7.16 3.84
C ILE A 56 2.01 -6.55 4.94
N LEU A 57 0.95 -5.82 4.56
CA LEU A 57 0.01 -5.23 5.52
C LEU A 57 -0.68 -6.31 6.36
N GLU A 58 -1.13 -7.40 5.74
CA GLU A 58 -1.74 -8.53 6.43
C GLU A 58 -0.80 -9.14 7.47
N LYS A 59 0.46 -9.39 7.10
CA LYS A 59 1.49 -9.90 8.01
C LYS A 59 1.71 -8.94 9.19
N SER A 60 1.79 -7.64 8.91
CA SER A 60 1.97 -6.61 9.93
C SER A 60 0.77 -6.54 10.90
N CYS A 61 -0.46 -6.62 10.39
CA CYS A 61 -1.66 -6.68 11.23
C CYS A 61 -1.69 -7.93 12.11
N ARG A 62 -1.30 -9.09 11.57
CA ARG A 62 -1.22 -10.35 12.34
C ARG A 62 -0.15 -10.29 13.44
N ALA A 63 1.02 -9.73 13.13
CA ALA A 63 2.12 -9.62 14.09
C ALA A 63 1.85 -8.59 15.20
N SER A 64 1.22 -7.46 14.87
CA SER A 64 0.95 -6.39 15.83
C SER A 64 -0.32 -6.59 16.68
N GLY A 65 -1.25 -7.45 16.23
CA GLY A 65 -2.49 -7.77 16.93
C GLY A 65 -3.49 -6.60 17.02
N LYS A 66 -3.29 -5.49 16.30
CA LYS A 66 -4.12 -4.29 16.40
C LYS A 66 -4.86 -3.99 15.10
N PRO A 67 -6.21 -3.98 15.09
CA PRO A 67 -6.97 -3.44 13.97
C PRO A 67 -6.78 -1.93 13.98
N SER A 68 -6.06 -1.41 12.98
CA SER A 68 -5.73 0.00 12.95
C SER A 68 -6.88 0.87 12.46
N GLN A 69 -7.06 2.06 13.06
CA GLN A 69 -8.01 3.09 12.63
C GLN A 69 -7.93 3.38 11.11
N ASN A 70 -9.03 3.84 10.50
CA ASN A 70 -9.14 4.08 9.04
C ASN A 70 -7.99 4.88 8.42
N LEU A 71 -7.59 5.98 9.06
CA LEU A 71 -6.49 6.81 8.53
C LEU A 71 -5.13 6.13 8.73
N TYR A 72 -4.99 5.35 9.80
CA TYR A 72 -3.76 4.62 10.08
C TYR A 72 -3.57 3.48 9.09
N ILE A 73 -4.62 2.69 8.77
CA ILE A 73 -4.46 1.55 7.85
C ILE A 73 -3.99 1.99 6.47
N LEU A 74 -4.52 3.11 5.95
CA LEU A 74 -4.08 3.63 4.65
C LEU A 74 -2.67 4.23 4.71
N ARG A 75 -2.26 4.83 5.84
CA ARG A 75 -0.88 5.28 6.05
C ARG A 75 0.09 4.10 6.09
N LEU A 76 -0.27 3.04 6.82
CA LEU A 76 0.53 1.82 6.89
C LEU A 76 0.60 1.14 5.52
N TYR A 77 -0.51 1.04 4.82
CA TYR A 77 -0.57 0.52 3.45
C TYR A 77 0.31 1.33 2.49
N ASN A 78 0.37 2.65 2.64
CA ASN A 78 1.28 3.50 1.86
C ASN A 78 2.77 3.18 2.08
N VAL A 79 3.14 2.80 3.31
CA VAL A 79 4.50 2.31 3.61
C VAL A 79 4.71 0.91 3.04
N CYS A 80 3.70 0.04 3.09
CA CYS A 80 3.76 -1.27 2.45
C CYS A 80 3.96 -1.16 0.93
N LEU A 81 3.32 -0.19 0.28
CA LEU A 81 3.54 0.11 -1.14
C LEU A 81 4.97 0.57 -1.44
N LEU A 82 5.56 1.39 -0.56
CA LEU A 82 6.98 1.79 -0.66
C LEU A 82 7.90 0.57 -0.58
N VAL A 83 7.67 -0.34 0.36
CA VAL A 83 8.47 -1.56 0.51
C VAL A 83 8.27 -2.49 -0.69
N ALA A 84 7.02 -2.73 -1.09
CA ALA A 84 6.70 -3.62 -2.19
C ALA A 84 7.33 -3.17 -3.52
N GLN A 85 7.30 -1.87 -3.82
CA GLN A 85 7.91 -1.36 -5.06
C GLN A 85 9.45 -1.44 -5.02
N LYS A 86 10.07 -1.22 -3.85
CA LYS A 86 11.52 -1.45 -3.66
C LYS A 86 11.93 -2.90 -3.87
N TYR A 87 11.03 -3.82 -3.54
CA TYR A 87 11.28 -5.25 -3.66
C TYR A 87 11.07 -5.77 -5.09
N LEU A 88 10.07 -5.25 -5.81
CA LEU A 88 9.66 -5.78 -7.12
C LEU A 88 10.28 -5.06 -8.32
N LEU A 89 10.76 -3.82 -8.16
CA LEU A 89 11.28 -3.02 -9.27
C LEU A 89 12.81 -2.96 -9.22
N ASP A 90 13.45 -3.07 -10.38
CA ASP A 90 14.90 -2.86 -10.52
C ASP A 90 15.31 -1.41 -10.21
N ASN A 91 14.43 -0.46 -10.55
CA ASN A 91 14.64 0.98 -10.37
C ASN A 91 13.51 1.60 -9.54
N PRO A 92 13.48 1.35 -8.22
CA PRO A 92 12.39 1.80 -7.36
C PRO A 92 12.49 3.29 -7.03
N TYR A 93 11.35 3.89 -6.65
CA TYR A 93 11.35 5.22 -6.05
C TYR A 93 12.08 5.18 -4.70
N ASN A 94 13.01 6.10 -4.46
CA ASN A 94 13.61 6.26 -3.14
C ASN A 94 12.63 6.95 -2.16
N ASN A 95 12.97 6.96 -0.87
CA ASN A 95 12.09 7.48 0.18
C ASN A 95 11.83 8.99 0.06
N SER A 96 12.81 9.75 -0.42
CA SER A 96 12.66 11.19 -0.66
C SER A 96 11.59 11.44 -1.73
N THR A 97 11.70 10.72 -2.85
CA THR A 97 10.70 10.78 -3.92
C THR A 97 9.36 10.26 -3.41
N TRP A 98 9.31 9.15 -2.68
CA TRP A 98 8.04 8.62 -2.16
C TRP A 98 7.33 9.60 -1.21
N ALA A 99 8.08 10.17 -0.25
CA ALA A 99 7.56 11.14 0.71
C ALA A 99 6.91 12.37 0.03
N ARG A 100 7.53 12.87 -1.05
CA ARG A 100 7.04 14.04 -1.80
C ARG A 100 5.66 13.82 -2.43
N TYR A 101 5.40 12.61 -2.91
CA TYR A 101 4.16 12.30 -3.65
C TYR A 101 3.15 11.51 -2.82
N SER A 102 3.50 11.14 -1.59
CA SER A 102 2.58 10.44 -0.69
C SER A 102 1.41 11.35 -0.34
N PRO A 103 0.14 10.89 -0.46
CA PRO A 103 -1.04 11.69 -0.14
C PRO A 103 -1.08 12.11 1.34
N PHE A 104 -0.32 11.42 2.19
CA PHE A 104 -0.23 11.71 3.62
C PHE A 104 0.87 12.71 4.01
N GLN A 105 1.62 13.24 3.02
CA GLN A 105 2.71 14.22 3.22
C GLN A 105 3.63 13.85 4.40
N LEU A 106 4.06 12.60 4.46
CA LEU A 106 4.93 12.12 5.52
C LEU A 106 6.32 12.74 5.36
N ASN A 107 6.85 13.31 6.44
CA ASN A 107 8.26 13.71 6.49
C ASN A 107 9.16 12.48 6.22
N ILE A 108 10.24 12.66 5.45
CA ILE A 108 11.15 11.58 5.05
C ILE A 108 11.70 10.80 6.25
N ASN A 109 12.06 11.44 7.35
CA ASN A 109 12.58 10.77 8.55
C ASN A 109 11.52 9.89 9.20
N ARG A 110 10.25 10.35 9.22
CA ARG A 110 9.13 9.53 9.71
C ARG A 110 8.84 8.37 8.77
N LEU A 111 8.92 8.58 7.46
CA LEU A 111 8.73 7.53 6.47
C LEU A 111 9.81 6.44 6.60
N ASN A 112 11.08 6.84 6.75
CA ASN A 112 12.19 5.91 6.99
C ASN A 112 11.96 5.09 8.26
N LYS A 113 11.54 5.76 9.35
CA LYS A 113 11.24 5.06 10.60
C LYS A 113 10.11 4.05 10.42
N PHE A 114 8.99 4.46 9.80
CA PHE A 114 7.88 3.54 9.56
C PHE A 114 8.23 2.37 8.67
N GLU A 115 9.11 2.56 7.69
CA GLU A 115 9.61 1.47 6.86
C GLU A 115 10.39 0.46 7.68
N VAL A 116 11.33 0.90 8.52
CA VAL A 116 12.12 0.01 9.39
C VAL A 116 11.21 -0.68 10.40
N ASP A 117 10.36 0.07 11.12
CA ASP A 117 9.43 -0.48 12.11
C ASP A 117 8.52 -1.56 11.47
N LEU A 118 8.06 -1.33 10.23
CA LEU A 118 7.25 -2.29 9.47
C LEU A 118 8.05 -3.57 9.17
N LEU A 119 9.27 -3.42 8.65
CA LEU A 119 10.13 -4.56 8.30
C LEU A 119 10.49 -5.39 9.53
N GLU A 120 10.82 -4.75 10.65
CA GLU A 120 11.04 -5.43 11.93
C GLU A 120 9.77 -6.15 12.41
N THR A 121 8.61 -5.51 12.30
CA THR A 121 7.32 -6.11 12.69
C THR A 121 7.03 -7.41 11.95
N ILE A 122 7.36 -7.47 10.66
CA ILE A 122 7.19 -8.68 9.84
C ILE A 122 8.44 -9.59 9.84
N ASN A 123 9.42 -9.32 10.70
CA ASN A 123 10.71 -10.02 10.75
C ASN A 123 11.37 -10.16 9.37
N TRP A 124 11.34 -9.09 8.57
CA TRP A 124 11.87 -9.02 7.21
C TRP A 124 11.26 -10.03 6.22
N ALA A 125 10.17 -10.72 6.58
CA ALA A 125 9.52 -11.75 5.77
C ALA A 125 8.58 -11.15 4.71
N ILE A 126 9.15 -10.45 3.74
CA ILE A 126 8.39 -9.78 2.66
C ILE A 126 7.65 -10.80 1.79
N VAL A 127 8.34 -11.86 1.37
CA VAL A 127 7.75 -13.00 0.64
C VAL A 127 7.68 -14.21 1.58
N ALA A 128 6.64 -15.03 1.42
CA ALA A 128 6.45 -16.27 2.18
C ALA A 128 7.38 -17.39 1.65
#